data_AF-A0A9E2KQ52-F1
#
_entry.id   AF-A0A9E2KQ52-F1
#
_cell.length_a   1.000
_cell.length_b   1.000
_cell.length_c   1.000
_cell.angle_alpha   90.00
_cell.angle_beta   90.00
_cell.angle_gamma   90.00
#
_symmetry.space_group_name_H-M   'P 1'
#
loop_
_entity.id
_entity.type
_entity.pdbx_description
1 polymer ?
#
loop_
_entity_poly.entity_id
_entity_poly.type
_entity_poly.pdbx_seq_one_letter_code
_entity_poly.pdbx_strand_id
1 'polypeptide(L)'
;MQTIENSLLQASVDENGAQLVQLISEPDNIDYLKNGEEQGKAVISFPEVGEENDLAKKLPWTVVDKGDARVSLTLIDSAESYKKFPYHFEVMATYAIEGPQLTVSFHVKNNSNKEMPFLLKFHLPIKASVSEESINKILLTNAKKDLLIQSTDLNLKVDSSGIISSTEKLELIGKSDQIFKLNFTIQ
;
A
#
# COMPACT_ATOMS: atom_id res chain seq x y z
N MET A 1 9.16 2.34 -13.39
CA MET A 1 8.08 3.22 -12.87
C MET A 1 6.86 2.97 -13.73
N GLN A 2 5.71 2.77 -13.10
CA GLN A 2 4.46 2.40 -13.74
C GLN A 2 3.41 3.48 -13.43
N THR A 3 2.84 4.09 -14.46
CA THR A 3 1.79 5.10 -14.31
C THR A 3 0.46 4.52 -14.76
N ILE A 4 -0.58 4.75 -13.97
CA ILE A 4 -1.97 4.39 -14.27
C ILE A 4 -2.82 5.64 -14.14
N GLU A 5 -3.84 5.78 -14.98
CA GLU A 5 -4.65 7.00 -15.03
C GLU A 5 -6.04 6.79 -15.61
N ASN A 6 -6.89 7.78 -15.36
CA ASN A 6 -8.13 8.03 -16.09
C ASN A 6 -8.34 9.55 -16.20
N SER A 7 -9.53 10.00 -16.58
CA SER A 7 -9.83 11.44 -16.74
C SER A 7 -9.86 12.26 -15.43
N LEU A 8 -9.76 11.62 -14.27
CA LEU A 8 -9.89 12.25 -12.94
C LEU A 8 -8.63 12.07 -12.08
N LEU A 9 -7.94 10.94 -12.22
CA LEU A 9 -6.83 10.54 -11.38
C LEU A 9 -5.65 10.02 -12.19
N GLN A 10 -4.45 10.31 -11.69
CA GLN A 10 -3.23 9.63 -12.07
C GLN A 10 -2.54 9.08 -10.81
N ALA A 11 -2.02 7.86 -10.88
CA ALA A 11 -1.15 7.29 -9.86
C ALA A 11 0.12 6.74 -10.49
N SER A 12 1.26 6.99 -9.85
CA SER A 12 2.56 6.46 -10.28
C SER A 12 3.14 5.56 -9.20
N VAL A 13 3.62 4.39 -9.61
CA VAL A 13 4.20 3.36 -8.74
C VAL A 13 5.66 3.11 -9.14
N ASP A 14 6.58 3.28 -8.21
CA ASP A 14 7.97 2.85 -8.37
C ASP A 14 8.04 1.33 -8.18
N GLU A 15 8.66 0.63 -9.14
CA GLU A 15 8.84 -0.82 -9.08
C GLU A 15 9.77 -1.20 -7.93
N ASN A 16 10.67 -0.29 -7.52
CA ASN A 16 11.51 -0.50 -6.35
C ASN A 16 10.65 -0.38 -5.09
N GLY A 17 10.24 -1.51 -4.53
CA GLY A 17 9.41 -1.56 -3.32
C GLY A 17 7.91 -1.46 -3.57
N ALA A 18 7.47 -1.52 -4.85
CA ALA A 18 6.09 -1.26 -5.26
C ALA A 18 5.51 0.01 -4.61
N GLN A 19 6.29 1.09 -4.60
CA GLN A 19 5.98 2.29 -3.83
C GLN A 19 5.05 3.20 -4.61
N LEU A 20 3.90 3.56 -4.03
CA LEU A 20 3.11 4.68 -4.57
C LEU A 20 3.91 5.97 -4.38
N VAL A 21 4.26 6.63 -5.47
CA VAL A 21 5.07 7.86 -5.46
C VAL A 21 4.28 9.08 -5.89
N GLN A 22 3.17 8.92 -6.61
CA GLN A 22 2.26 10.02 -6.96
C GLN A 22 0.82 9.55 -6.85
N LEU A 23 -0.03 10.44 -6.35
CA LEU A 23 -1.49 10.33 -6.43
C LEU A 23 -2.01 11.72 -6.77
N ILE A 24 -2.40 11.91 -8.03
CA ILE A 24 -2.72 13.22 -8.60
C ILE A 24 -4.21 13.31 -8.91
N SER A 25 -4.85 14.40 -8.46
CA SER A 25 -6.12 14.86 -9.02
C SER A 25 -5.84 15.62 -10.31
N GLU A 26 -6.24 15.06 -11.46
CA GLU A 26 -6.01 15.66 -12.78
C GLU A 26 -6.67 17.04 -12.93
N PRO A 27 -7.96 17.24 -12.57
CA PRO A 27 -8.62 18.54 -12.74
C PRO A 27 -7.97 19.68 -11.93
N ASP A 28 -7.43 19.35 -10.75
CA ASP A 28 -6.94 20.34 -9.79
C ASP A 28 -5.41 20.45 -9.75
N ASN A 29 -4.73 19.53 -10.45
CA ASN A 29 -3.28 19.33 -10.47
C ASN A 29 -2.68 19.31 -9.04
N ILE A 30 -3.24 18.44 -8.20
CA ILE A 30 -2.80 18.25 -6.80
C ILE A 30 -2.20 16.86 -6.67
N ASP A 31 -0.92 16.78 -6.29
CA ASP A 31 -0.30 15.52 -5.87
C ASP A 31 -0.37 15.39 -4.34
N TYR A 32 -1.10 14.40 -3.84
CA TYR A 32 -1.29 14.16 -2.42
C TYR A 32 -0.04 13.61 -1.72
N LEU A 33 0.95 13.10 -2.47
CA LEU A 33 2.24 12.65 -1.91
C LEU A 33 3.32 13.73 -1.96
N LYS A 34 3.02 14.91 -2.51
CA LYS A 34 3.98 16.01 -2.63
C LYS A 34 3.94 16.92 -1.40
N ASN A 35 5.09 17.02 -0.70
CA ASN A 35 5.25 17.82 0.51
C ASN A 35 6.22 18.97 0.26
N GLY A 36 5.73 20.05 -0.35
CA GLY A 36 6.58 21.15 -0.80
C GLY A 36 7.48 20.72 -1.96
N GLU A 37 8.80 20.73 -1.75
CA GLU A 37 9.79 20.27 -2.76
C GLU A 37 10.06 18.77 -2.68
N GLU A 38 9.67 18.10 -1.59
CA GLU A 38 9.92 16.67 -1.40
C GLU A 38 8.79 15.82 -1.98
N GLN A 39 9.17 14.79 -2.75
CA GLN A 39 8.23 13.76 -3.20
C GLN A 39 8.19 12.62 -2.19
N GLY A 40 7.03 12.45 -1.55
CA GLY A 40 6.77 11.32 -0.68
C GLY A 40 6.75 9.99 -1.44
N LYS A 41 7.20 8.93 -0.78
CA LYS A 41 7.14 7.56 -1.30
C LYS A 41 6.47 6.68 -0.26
N ALA A 42 5.35 6.07 -0.64
CA ALA A 42 4.69 5.13 0.25
C ALA A 42 5.56 3.89 0.48
N VAL A 43 5.50 3.29 1.66
CA VAL A 43 6.35 2.16 2.05
C VAL A 43 5.48 0.99 2.46
N ILE A 44 5.63 -0.13 1.76
CA ILE A 44 5.07 -1.42 2.15
C ILE A 44 6.08 -2.12 3.07
N SER A 45 5.62 -2.60 4.23
CA SER A 45 6.41 -3.40 5.17
C SER A 45 5.73 -4.75 5.39
N PHE A 46 6.48 -5.83 5.22
CA PHE A 46 6.02 -7.21 5.40
C PHE A 46 7.21 -8.14 5.65
N PRO A 47 7.10 -9.18 6.50
CA PRO A 47 5.99 -9.50 7.41
C PRO A 47 6.07 -8.75 8.76
N GLU A 48 7.02 -7.83 8.93
CA GLU A 48 7.26 -7.03 10.15
C GLU A 48 7.20 -7.83 11.48
N VAL A 49 7.61 -9.10 11.45
CA VAL A 49 7.75 -9.94 12.65
C VAL A 49 9.17 -9.79 13.20
N GLY A 50 9.35 -8.86 14.14
CA GLY A 50 10.64 -8.53 14.75
C GLY A 50 11.36 -7.37 14.04
N GLU A 51 12.20 -6.64 14.78
CA GLU A 51 12.71 -5.30 14.44
C GLU A 51 13.51 -5.18 13.13
N GLU A 52 14.01 -6.29 12.56
CA GLU A 52 14.87 -6.26 11.36
C GLU A 52 14.35 -7.04 10.14
N ASN A 53 13.11 -7.54 10.17
CA ASN A 53 12.61 -8.51 9.18
C ASN A 53 11.69 -7.93 8.11
N ASP A 54 11.84 -6.65 7.75
CA ASP A 54 11.10 -6.10 6.62
C ASP A 54 11.64 -6.64 5.28
N LEU A 55 11.00 -7.69 4.77
CA LEU A 55 11.33 -8.35 3.53
C LEU A 55 10.80 -7.59 2.31
N ALA A 56 9.72 -6.83 2.45
CA ALA A 56 9.17 -5.99 1.38
C ALA A 56 10.16 -4.92 0.89
N LYS A 57 11.05 -4.45 1.78
CA LYS A 57 12.16 -3.55 1.44
C LYS A 57 13.38 -4.24 0.84
N LYS A 58 13.54 -5.54 1.05
CA LYS A 58 14.78 -6.30 0.73
C LYS A 58 14.64 -7.14 -0.53
N LEU A 59 13.44 -7.63 -0.82
CA LEU A 59 13.17 -8.49 -1.96
C LEU A 59 12.77 -7.65 -3.18
N PRO A 60 13.13 -8.09 -4.39
CA PRO A 60 12.72 -7.42 -5.62
C PRO A 60 11.21 -7.61 -5.84
N TRP A 61 10.58 -6.55 -6.33
CA TRP A 61 9.20 -6.61 -6.83
C TRP A 61 9.22 -6.76 -8.35
N THR A 62 8.28 -7.53 -8.87
CA THR A 62 8.13 -7.79 -10.32
C THR A 62 6.74 -7.37 -10.76
N VAL A 63 6.64 -6.57 -11.83
CA VAL A 63 5.35 -6.27 -12.45
C VAL A 63 4.78 -7.54 -13.09
N VAL A 64 3.56 -7.92 -12.70
CA VAL A 64 2.89 -9.14 -13.19
C VAL A 64 1.61 -8.84 -13.97
N ASP A 65 1.06 -7.63 -13.83
CA ASP A 65 -0.07 -7.14 -14.61
C ASP A 65 0.06 -5.63 -14.78
N LYS A 66 -0.26 -5.12 -15.98
CA LYS A 66 -0.28 -3.68 -16.28
C LYS A 66 -1.30 -3.40 -17.37
N GLY A 67 -2.23 -2.50 -17.08
CA GLY A 67 -3.13 -1.85 -18.04
C GLY A 67 -3.21 -0.35 -17.78
N ASP A 68 -4.13 0.34 -18.43
CA ASP A 68 -4.21 1.82 -18.38
C ASP A 68 -4.56 2.33 -16.97
N ALA A 69 -5.52 1.67 -16.30
CA ALA A 69 -6.01 2.06 -14.98
C ALA A 69 -5.63 1.06 -13.86
N ARG A 70 -4.73 0.11 -14.12
CA ARG A 70 -4.32 -0.91 -13.13
C ARG A 70 -2.86 -1.33 -13.29
N VAL A 71 -2.17 -1.55 -12.18
CA VAL A 71 -0.88 -2.23 -12.13
C VAL A 71 -0.81 -3.17 -10.93
N SER A 72 -0.26 -4.37 -11.12
CA SER A 72 0.03 -5.32 -10.05
C SER A 72 1.52 -5.67 -10.05
N LEU A 73 2.13 -5.60 -8.86
CA LEU A 73 3.51 -6.02 -8.61
C LEU A 73 3.51 -7.11 -7.54
N THR A 74 4.38 -8.09 -7.68
CA THR A 74 4.52 -9.20 -6.73
C THR A 74 5.94 -9.31 -6.21
N LEU A 75 6.08 -9.75 -4.96
CA LEU A 75 7.31 -10.31 -4.42
C LEU A 75 7.05 -11.73 -3.92
N ILE A 76 8.09 -12.55 -3.96
CA ILE A 76 8.06 -13.95 -3.51
C ILE A 76 9.27 -14.23 -2.62
N ASP A 77 9.17 -15.24 -1.77
CA ASP A 77 10.31 -15.68 -0.98
C ASP A 77 11.47 -16.20 -1.84
N SER A 78 12.67 -16.14 -1.26
CA SER A 78 13.90 -16.69 -1.82
C SER A 78 14.57 -17.60 -0.80
N ALA A 79 15.56 -18.38 -1.26
CA ALA A 79 16.37 -19.19 -0.35
C ALA A 79 17.06 -18.35 0.77
N GLU A 80 17.34 -17.07 0.53
CA GLU A 80 17.93 -16.18 1.53
C GLU A 80 16.91 -15.64 2.53
N SER A 81 15.74 -15.20 2.06
CA SER A 81 14.67 -14.75 2.96
C SER A 81 14.13 -15.89 3.80
N TYR A 82 14.05 -17.10 3.24
CA TYR A 82 13.58 -18.30 3.95
C TYR A 82 14.44 -18.62 5.19
N LYS A 83 15.75 -18.33 5.16
CA LYS A 83 16.61 -18.51 6.34
C LYS A 83 16.20 -17.62 7.51
N LYS A 84 15.62 -16.45 7.24
CA LYS A 84 15.20 -15.45 8.26
C LYS A 84 13.72 -15.58 8.61
N PHE A 85 12.90 -15.88 7.61
CA PHE A 85 11.46 -16.05 7.72
C PHE A 85 11.08 -17.33 6.98
N PRO A 86 11.06 -18.50 7.67
CA PRO A 86 11.02 -19.83 7.04
C PRO A 86 9.61 -20.20 6.58
N TYR A 87 9.09 -19.42 5.65
CA TYR A 87 7.80 -19.57 5.01
C TYR A 87 7.96 -19.32 3.51
N HIS A 88 7.30 -20.15 2.72
CA HIS A 88 7.04 -19.85 1.32
C HIS A 88 5.84 -18.93 1.23
N PHE A 89 6.00 -17.77 0.59
CA PHE A 89 4.97 -16.74 0.53
C PHE A 89 5.02 -15.95 -0.77
N GLU A 90 3.90 -15.31 -1.07
CA GLU A 90 3.77 -14.33 -2.14
C GLU A 90 3.01 -13.13 -1.60
N VAL A 91 3.47 -11.91 -1.91
CA VAL A 91 2.76 -10.67 -1.61
C VAL A 91 2.61 -9.90 -2.91
N MET A 92 1.37 -9.69 -3.33
CA MET A 92 1.04 -8.90 -4.51
C MET A 92 0.37 -7.60 -4.09
N ALA A 93 0.95 -6.47 -4.50
CA ALA A 93 0.37 -5.13 -4.38
C ALA A 93 -0.29 -4.76 -5.71
N THR A 94 -1.57 -4.42 -5.68
CA THR A 94 -2.33 -3.97 -6.85
C THR A 94 -2.86 -2.56 -6.63
N TYR A 95 -2.60 -1.69 -7.58
CA TYR A 95 -3.11 -0.33 -7.67
C TYR A 95 -4.11 -0.27 -8.81
N ALA A 96 -5.36 0.12 -8.53
CA ALA A 96 -6.41 0.20 -9.52
C ALA A 96 -7.21 1.49 -9.37
N ILE A 97 -7.45 2.19 -10.48
CA ILE A 97 -8.21 3.43 -10.53
C ILE A 97 -9.60 3.15 -11.12
N GLU A 98 -10.64 3.62 -10.44
CA GLU A 98 -12.02 3.64 -10.93
C GLU A 98 -12.69 4.95 -10.54
N GLY A 99 -13.11 5.75 -11.53
CA GLY A 99 -13.62 7.09 -11.29
C GLY A 99 -12.64 7.94 -10.47
N PRO A 100 -13.08 8.60 -9.37
CA PRO A 100 -12.22 9.41 -8.51
C PRO A 100 -11.56 8.59 -7.39
N GLN A 101 -11.54 7.26 -7.48
CA GLN A 101 -10.98 6.37 -6.46
C GLN A 101 -9.74 5.62 -6.95
N LEU A 102 -8.68 5.63 -6.15
CA LEU A 102 -7.59 4.66 -6.21
C LEU A 102 -7.83 3.59 -5.13
N THR A 103 -7.84 2.33 -5.52
CA THR A 103 -7.84 1.18 -4.61
C THR A 103 -6.46 0.53 -4.61
N VAL A 104 -5.87 0.39 -3.42
CA VAL A 104 -4.67 -0.40 -3.16
C VAL A 104 -5.09 -1.71 -2.51
N SER A 105 -4.71 -2.84 -3.11
CA SER A 105 -5.00 -4.18 -2.58
C SER A 105 -3.71 -4.96 -2.36
N PHE A 106 -3.58 -5.59 -1.20
CA PHE A 106 -2.49 -6.50 -0.87
C PHE A 106 -3.02 -7.92 -0.81
N HIS A 107 -2.59 -8.79 -1.73
CA HIS A 107 -2.89 -10.21 -1.71
C HIS A 107 -1.71 -10.96 -1.10
N VAL A 108 -1.89 -11.47 0.11
CA VAL A 108 -0.86 -12.23 0.85
C VAL A 108 -1.21 -13.71 0.76
N LYS A 109 -0.29 -14.52 0.25
CA LYS A 109 -0.45 -15.98 0.15
C LYS A 109 0.57 -16.68 1.03
N ASN A 110 0.11 -17.66 1.79
CA ASN A 110 0.97 -18.61 2.50
C ASN A 110 1.05 -19.92 1.71
N ASN A 111 2.16 -20.10 1.00
CA ASN A 111 2.42 -21.30 0.21
C ASN A 111 3.03 -22.43 1.06
N SER A 112 3.21 -22.23 2.37
CA SER A 112 3.70 -23.25 3.31
C SER A 112 2.59 -24.18 3.79
N ASN A 113 2.95 -25.28 4.45
CA ASN A 113 2.00 -26.20 5.11
C ASN A 113 1.75 -25.84 6.59
N LYS A 114 2.23 -24.69 7.07
CA LYS A 114 2.15 -24.25 8.46
C LYS A 114 1.64 -22.82 8.53
N GLU A 115 1.05 -22.44 9.66
CA GLU A 115 0.58 -21.08 9.92
C GLU A 115 1.74 -20.08 9.86
N MET A 116 1.53 -18.99 9.13
CA MET A 116 2.53 -17.96 8.89
C MET A 116 2.15 -16.69 9.66
N PRO A 117 2.88 -16.33 10.74
CA PRO A 117 2.64 -15.08 11.44
C PRO A 117 3.15 -13.91 10.61
N PHE A 118 2.36 -12.84 10.52
CA PHE A 118 2.77 -11.61 9.85
C PHE A 118 2.03 -10.39 10.38
N LEU A 119 2.61 -9.23 10.10
CA LEU A 119 2.00 -7.92 10.14
C LEU A 119 2.26 -7.27 8.77
N LEU A 120 1.22 -6.71 8.18
CA LEU A 120 1.31 -5.91 6.96
C LEU A 120 1.12 -4.45 7.34
N LYS A 121 2.05 -3.59 6.92
CA LYS A 121 1.96 -2.14 7.11
C LYS A 121 2.18 -1.42 5.79
N PHE A 122 1.37 -0.41 5.55
CA PHE A 122 1.53 0.52 4.45
C PHE A 122 1.55 1.95 4.99
N HIS A 123 2.72 2.58 4.88
CA HIS A 123 2.99 3.92 5.37
C HIS A 123 2.95 4.92 4.22
N LEU A 124 2.13 5.95 4.36
CA LEU A 124 1.88 7.00 3.37
C LEU A 124 2.37 8.33 3.95
N PRO A 125 3.45 8.90 3.43
CA PRO A 125 4.01 10.16 3.94
C PRO A 125 3.20 11.38 3.43
N ILE A 126 1.89 11.38 3.66
CA ILE A 126 0.99 12.48 3.30
C ILE A 126 0.94 13.47 4.45
N LYS A 127 1.33 14.73 4.21
CA LYS A 127 1.21 15.81 5.19
C LYS A 127 0.03 16.71 4.82
N ALA A 128 -1.10 16.50 5.47
CA ALA A 128 -2.30 17.30 5.30
C ALA A 128 -3.04 17.49 6.63
N SER A 129 -3.96 18.46 6.68
CA SER A 129 -4.84 18.65 7.83
C SER A 129 -5.85 17.50 7.90
N VAL A 130 -5.91 16.84 9.05
CA VAL A 130 -6.87 15.76 9.31
C VAL A 130 -8.14 16.35 9.91
N SER A 131 -9.28 16.17 9.25
CA SER A 131 -10.58 16.59 9.79
C SER A 131 -11.31 15.48 10.53
N GLU A 132 -11.05 14.21 10.17
CA GLU A 132 -11.65 13.04 10.82
C GLU A 132 -10.64 11.90 10.84
N GLU A 133 -10.55 11.21 11.98
CA GLU A 133 -9.73 10.01 12.16
C GLU A 133 -10.51 8.97 12.97
N SER A 134 -10.59 7.76 12.42
CA SER A 134 -11.06 6.55 13.08
C SER A 134 -10.24 5.36 12.58
N ILE A 135 -10.43 4.20 13.23
CA ILE A 135 -9.73 2.96 12.88
C ILE A 135 -9.92 2.52 11.43
N ASN A 136 -10.98 2.94 10.75
CA ASN A 136 -11.34 2.51 9.40
C ASN A 136 -11.51 3.67 8.41
N LYS A 137 -11.32 4.92 8.84
CA LYS A 137 -11.55 6.11 8.03
C LYS A 137 -10.63 7.26 8.45
N ILE A 138 -9.99 7.90 7.47
CA ILE A 138 -9.30 9.18 7.63
C ILE A 138 -9.84 10.14 6.56
N LEU A 139 -10.20 11.35 6.95
CA LEU A 139 -10.53 12.43 6.01
C LEU A 139 -9.47 13.52 6.12
N LEU A 140 -8.80 13.79 5.00
CA LEU A 140 -7.85 14.88 4.86
C LEU A 140 -8.51 16.05 4.15
N THR A 141 -8.39 17.24 4.73
CA THR A 141 -8.89 18.47 4.12
C THR A 141 -7.77 19.17 3.37
N ASN A 142 -8.03 19.54 2.11
CA ASN A 142 -7.14 20.36 1.30
C ASN A 142 -7.92 21.58 0.77
N ALA A 143 -7.23 22.67 0.47
CA ALA A 143 -7.84 23.91 0.01
C ALA A 143 -8.68 23.78 -1.27
N LYS A 144 -8.44 22.72 -2.06
CA LYS A 144 -9.17 22.46 -3.32
C LYS A 144 -10.03 21.19 -3.26
N LYS A 145 -9.47 20.07 -2.79
CA LYS A 145 -10.08 18.74 -2.85
C LYS A 145 -9.74 17.86 -1.66
N ASP A 146 -10.75 17.32 -1.01
CA ASP A 146 -10.55 16.46 0.14
C ASP A 146 -10.15 15.05 -0.30
N LEU A 147 -9.41 14.35 0.56
CA LEU A 147 -9.04 12.95 0.33
C LEU A 147 -9.60 12.10 1.46
N LEU A 148 -10.54 11.22 1.09
CA LEU A 148 -11.12 10.22 1.97
C LEU A 148 -10.34 8.91 1.83
N ILE A 149 -9.83 8.40 2.94
CA ILE A 149 -9.12 7.12 3.01
C ILE A 149 -9.92 6.16 3.87
N GLN A 150 -10.23 4.98 3.34
CA GLN A 150 -11.06 3.98 4.03
C GLN A 150 -10.54 2.57 3.85
N SER A 151 -10.66 1.77 4.90
CA SER A 151 -10.37 0.33 4.86
C SER A 151 -11.27 -0.44 5.81
N THR A 152 -11.67 -1.65 5.42
CA THR A 152 -12.31 -2.63 6.32
C THR A 152 -11.32 -3.66 6.85
N ASP A 153 -10.11 -3.71 6.29
CA ASP A 153 -9.15 -4.78 6.49
C ASP A 153 -7.87 -4.31 7.23
N LEU A 154 -7.64 -2.99 7.24
CA LEU A 154 -6.47 -2.35 7.82
C LEU A 154 -6.91 -1.26 8.82
N ASN A 155 -6.28 -1.26 9.98
CA ASN A 155 -6.40 -0.19 10.96
C ASN A 155 -5.68 1.05 10.45
N LEU A 156 -6.37 2.18 10.46
CA LEU A 156 -5.86 3.47 10.04
C LEU A 156 -5.47 4.32 11.25
N LYS A 157 -4.34 5.00 11.13
CA LYS A 157 -3.83 5.92 12.14
C LYS A 157 -3.01 7.03 11.48
N VAL A 158 -3.07 8.23 12.05
CA VAL A 158 -2.18 9.33 11.69
C VAL A 158 -1.10 9.51 12.75
N ASP A 159 0.14 9.77 12.33
CA ASP A 159 1.22 10.21 13.21
C ASP A 159 2.07 11.32 12.55
N SER A 160 3.20 11.66 13.17
CA SER A 160 4.08 12.72 12.69
C SER A 160 4.76 12.42 11.34
N SER A 161 4.79 11.16 10.92
CA SER A 161 5.39 10.72 9.66
C SER A 161 4.37 10.63 8.52
N GLY A 162 3.07 10.62 8.83
CA GLY A 162 1.98 10.57 7.86
C GLY A 162 0.87 9.61 8.29
N ILE A 163 0.32 8.90 7.32
CA ILE A 163 -0.76 7.93 7.53
C ILE A 163 -0.18 6.53 7.56
N ILE A 164 -0.55 5.76 8.57
CA ILE A 164 -0.22 4.35 8.70
C ILE A 164 -1.51 3.56 8.55
N SER A 165 -1.47 2.59 7.65
CA SER A 165 -2.47 1.54 7.54
C SER A 165 -1.82 0.21 7.84
N SER A 166 -2.37 -0.58 8.76
CA SER A 166 -1.76 -1.85 9.14
C SER A 166 -2.77 -2.89 9.59
N THR A 167 -2.41 -4.15 9.45
CA THR A 167 -3.09 -5.23 10.18
C THR A 167 -2.65 -5.21 11.65
N GLU A 168 -3.42 -5.85 12.52
CA GLU A 168 -2.85 -6.42 13.74
C GLU A 168 -1.88 -7.56 13.39
N LYS A 169 -1.22 -8.15 14.38
CA LYS A 169 -0.51 -9.40 14.15
C LYS A 169 -1.52 -10.50 13.77
N LEU A 170 -1.34 -11.10 12.60
CA LEU A 170 -2.18 -12.18 12.07
C LEU A 170 -1.37 -13.47 11.91
N GLU A 171 -2.06 -14.60 11.83
CA GLU A 171 -1.51 -15.91 11.48
C GLU A 171 -2.28 -16.46 10.28
N LEU A 172 -1.65 -16.45 9.11
CA LEU A 172 -2.26 -16.94 7.88
C LEU A 172 -2.13 -18.46 7.80
N ILE A 173 -3.25 -19.15 7.64
CA ILE A 173 -3.31 -20.61 7.55
C ILE A 173 -2.41 -21.14 6.42
N GLY A 174 -1.85 -22.33 6.59
CA GLY A 174 -1.05 -22.98 5.53
C GLY A 174 -1.90 -23.22 4.28
N LYS A 175 -1.33 -23.00 3.10
CA LYS A 175 -2.00 -23.16 1.80
C LYS A 175 -3.26 -22.31 1.66
N SER A 176 -3.26 -21.12 2.25
CA SER A 176 -4.34 -20.15 2.12
C SER A 176 -3.81 -18.77 1.71
N ASP A 177 -4.74 -17.88 1.45
CA ASP A 177 -4.46 -16.50 1.08
C ASP A 177 -5.50 -15.54 1.69
N GLN A 178 -5.13 -14.27 1.76
CA GLN A 178 -6.00 -13.20 2.23
C GLN A 178 -5.73 -11.91 1.47
N ILE A 179 -6.78 -11.12 1.23
CA ILE A 179 -6.71 -9.83 0.55
C ILE A 179 -7.05 -8.72 1.55
N PHE A 180 -6.23 -7.67 1.57
CA PHE A 180 -6.43 -6.45 2.35
C PHE A 180 -6.57 -5.26 1.41
N LYS A 181 -7.57 -4.40 1.62
CA LYS A 181 -7.86 -3.27 0.73
C LYS A 181 -7.81 -1.94 1.45
N LEU A 182 -7.37 -0.92 0.73
CA LEU A 182 -7.37 0.48 1.14
C LEU A 182 -7.86 1.32 -0.03
N ASN A 183 -8.88 2.14 0.21
CA ASN A 183 -9.48 3.00 -0.81
C ASN A 183 -9.14 4.45 -0.53
N PHE A 184 -8.80 5.18 -1.59
CA PHE A 184 -8.46 6.59 -1.61
C PHE A 184 -9.42 7.28 -2.57
N THR A 185 -10.34 8.09 -2.06
CA THR A 185 -11.38 8.75 -2.85
C THR A 185 -11.22 10.25 -2.79
N ILE A 186 -11.02 10.89 -3.94
CA ILE A 186 -10.95 12.34 -4.05
C ILE A 186 -12.37 12.92 -4.10
N GLN A 187 -12.66 13.92 -3.26
CA GLN A 187 -13.97 14.57 -3.10
C GLN A 187 -13.93 16.03 -3.51
#